data_AF-A0A2V5L0I8-F1
#
_entry.id   AF-A0A2V5L0I8-F1
#
_cell.length_a   1.000
_cell.length_b   1.000
_cell.length_c   1.000
_cell.angle_alpha   90.00
_cell.angle_beta   90.00
_cell.angle_gamma   90.00
#
_symmetry.space_group_name_H-M   'P 1'
#
loop_
_entity.id
_entity.type
_entity.pdbx_description
1 polymer ?
#
loop_
_entity_poly.entity_id
_entity_poly.type
_entity_poly.pdbx_seq_one_letter_code
_entity_poly.pdbx_strand_id
1 'polypeptide(L)'
;MFPRRWVWMSENVGWLSGENEAAHAAGMAPRQGPHPQLVPGSRAHRLFLALGLLGSLLFNATFLLDGALRPGYDPLSQPMSALSLGTGGWVQVANFIVFGALTCSSAAGWRATLAPGAGSGWYPGLKVFAGVMLITAGVFTQDPGAGFPPGVPVPVTATVHAQIHTGAAVLSLLATIASLLVLAYRLRREPRWRGWALFAVLTAMAMMGFLSAFGSTLGHAEFAGMFEKLASITPLIFSVIVICRLLLHHGRLAPIPACPQEQERRS
;
A
#
# COMPACT_ATOMS: atom_id res chain seq x y z
N MET A 1 -40.49 -52.92 -0.69
CA MET A 1 -39.58 -54.05 -0.98
C MET A 1 -38.16 -53.51 -0.95
N PHE A 2 -37.25 -54.26 -0.33
CA PHE A 2 -35.81 -54.02 -0.07
C PHE A 2 -35.39 -53.19 1.17
N PRO A 3 -34.75 -53.85 2.16
CA PRO A 3 -34.05 -53.25 3.29
C PRO A 3 -32.51 -53.39 3.19
N ARG A 4 -31.84 -52.71 4.14
CA ARG A 4 -30.54 -53.02 4.78
C ARG A 4 -29.19 -52.71 4.10
N ARG A 5 -28.31 -52.21 4.98
CA ARG A 5 -26.85 -52.00 4.93
C ARG A 5 -26.06 -53.14 4.29
N TRP A 6 -24.91 -52.79 3.72
CA TRP A 6 -23.77 -53.68 3.57
C TRP A 6 -22.49 -53.04 4.12
N VAL A 7 -21.90 -53.75 5.07
CA VAL A 7 -20.50 -53.71 5.50
C VAL A 7 -19.87 -54.99 4.95
N TRP A 8 -18.68 -54.90 4.36
CA TRP A 8 -17.64 -55.95 4.25
C TRP A 8 -16.29 -55.20 4.13
N MET A 9 -15.35 -55.22 5.08
CA MET A 9 -14.41 -56.28 5.53
C MET A 9 -13.40 -56.74 4.46
N SER A 10 -12.15 -56.28 4.68
CA SER A 10 -10.81 -56.89 4.48
C SER A 10 -10.62 -58.07 3.53
N GLU A 11 -9.57 -58.01 2.69
CA GLU A 11 -8.35 -58.83 2.85
C GLU A 11 -7.20 -58.48 1.87
N ASN A 12 -6.01 -58.39 2.45
CA ASN A 12 -4.63 -58.54 1.99
C ASN A 12 -4.31 -58.81 0.51
N VAL A 13 -3.45 -57.94 -0.07
CA VAL A 13 -2.23 -58.38 -0.76
C VAL A 13 -1.08 -57.49 -0.30
N GLY A 14 -0.27 -58.01 0.62
CA GLY A 14 1.04 -57.44 0.93
C GLY A 14 1.98 -57.71 -0.24
N TRP A 15 2.77 -56.70 -0.61
CA TRP A 15 4.13 -56.72 -1.17
C TRP A 15 4.36 -55.31 -1.72
N LEU A 16 5.06 -54.48 -0.94
CA LEU A 16 5.82 -53.24 -1.28
C LEU A 16 6.10 -52.41 0.01
N SER A 17 6.28 -53.08 1.15
CA SER A 17 6.68 -52.46 2.43
C SER A 17 8.20 -52.31 2.51
N GLY A 18 8.78 -51.51 1.61
CA GLY A 18 10.23 -51.27 1.60
C GLY A 18 10.66 -49.84 1.27
N GLU A 19 9.82 -49.04 0.61
CA GLU A 19 10.25 -47.73 0.08
C GLU A 19 9.57 -46.52 0.72
N ASN A 20 8.51 -46.72 1.53
CA ASN A 20 7.77 -45.61 2.14
C ASN A 20 8.14 -45.24 3.58
N GLU A 21 8.97 -46.03 4.27
CA GLU A 21 9.43 -45.68 5.63
C GLU A 21 10.64 -44.73 5.65
N ALA A 22 11.41 -44.64 4.55
CA ALA A 22 12.51 -43.69 4.44
C ALA A 22 12.02 -42.24 4.20
N ALA A 23 10.81 -42.06 3.66
CA ALA A 23 10.22 -40.74 3.40
C ALA A 23 9.54 -40.11 4.62
N HIS A 24 9.21 -40.90 5.65
CA HIS A 24 8.56 -40.44 6.88
C HIS A 24 9.54 -40.11 8.02
N ALA A 25 10.83 -40.43 7.88
CA ALA A 25 11.88 -40.12 8.85
C ALA A 25 12.69 -38.85 8.55
N ALA A 26 12.45 -38.19 7.40
CA ALA A 26 13.05 -36.90 7.10
C ALA A 26 12.10 -35.79 7.58
N GLY A 27 12.40 -35.24 8.76
CA GLY A 27 11.83 -33.99 9.24
C GLY A 27 12.11 -32.86 8.23
N MET A 28 11.26 -32.75 7.21
CA MET A 28 11.32 -31.70 6.21
C MET A 28 10.73 -30.45 6.87
N ALA A 29 11.54 -29.81 7.72
CA ALA A 29 11.31 -28.43 8.10
C ALA A 29 11.06 -27.63 6.81
N PRO A 30 10.03 -26.76 6.77
CA PRO A 30 9.78 -25.96 5.58
C PRO A 30 11.06 -25.20 5.24
N ARG A 31 11.58 -25.39 4.02
CA ARG A 31 12.76 -24.67 3.51
C ARG A 31 12.48 -23.17 3.60
N GLN A 32 12.94 -22.55 4.68
CA GLN A 32 13.03 -21.11 4.80
C GLN A 32 14.19 -20.70 3.89
N GLY A 33 13.87 -20.18 2.70
CA GLY A 33 14.88 -19.58 1.83
C GLY A 33 15.66 -18.47 2.57
N PRO A 34 16.90 -18.18 2.17
CA PRO A 34 17.88 -17.39 2.95
C PRO A 34 17.63 -15.88 2.87
N HIS A 35 16.38 -15.41 2.80
CA HIS A 35 16.08 -13.99 2.91
C HIS A 35 15.83 -13.66 4.37
N PRO A 36 16.66 -12.81 5.01
CA PRO A 36 16.43 -12.37 6.37
C PRO A 36 15.05 -11.71 6.46
N GLN A 37 14.08 -12.39 7.05
CA GLN A 37 12.77 -11.78 7.30
C GLN A 37 12.93 -10.79 8.44
N LEU A 38 12.45 -9.55 8.25
CA LEU A 38 12.47 -8.53 9.30
C LEU A 38 11.70 -9.05 10.52
N VAL A 39 12.35 -9.06 11.68
CA VAL A 39 11.72 -9.52 12.93
C VAL A 39 10.70 -8.48 13.41
N PRO A 40 9.43 -8.88 13.68
CA PRO A 40 8.41 -7.98 14.20
C PRO A 40 8.83 -7.31 15.53
N GLY A 41 8.78 -5.97 15.59
CA GLY A 41 9.30 -5.18 16.71
C GLY A 41 10.81 -4.92 16.75
N SER A 42 11.60 -5.32 15.76
CA SER A 42 13.00 -4.91 15.64
C SER A 42 13.15 -3.43 15.24
N ARG A 43 14.36 -2.86 15.41
CA ARG A 43 14.67 -1.49 14.94
C ARG A 43 14.52 -1.36 13.43
N ALA A 44 15.04 -2.34 12.68
CA ALA A 44 14.93 -2.38 11.22
C ALA A 44 13.47 -2.42 10.76
N HIS A 45 12.63 -3.27 11.37
CA HIS A 45 11.20 -3.30 11.05
C HIS A 45 10.51 -1.95 11.29
N ARG A 46 10.74 -1.33 12.45
CA ARG A 46 10.16 0.00 12.74
C ARG A 46 10.63 1.07 11.77
N LEU A 47 11.91 1.03 11.38
CA LEU A 47 12.46 1.94 10.37
C LEU A 47 11.71 1.78 9.04
N PHE A 48 11.58 0.56 8.52
CA PHE A 48 10.86 0.34 7.26
C PHE A 48 9.39 0.78 7.32
N LEU A 49 8.68 0.57 8.42
CA LEU A 49 7.33 1.12 8.60
C LEU A 49 7.34 2.66 8.58
N ALA A 50 8.28 3.28 9.31
CA ALA A 50 8.41 4.73 9.42
C ALA A 50 8.78 5.39 8.08
N LEU A 51 9.55 4.72 7.20
CA LEU A 51 9.88 5.25 5.87
C LEU A 51 8.62 5.53 5.04
N GLY A 52 7.61 4.66 5.11
CA GLY A 52 6.34 4.89 4.42
C GLY A 52 5.60 6.12 4.96
N LEU A 53 5.54 6.25 6.28
CA LEU A 53 4.93 7.41 6.94
C LEU A 53 5.66 8.71 6.60
N LEU A 54 6.98 8.72 6.75
CA LEU A 54 7.83 9.88 6.46
C LEU A 54 7.72 10.25 4.98
N GLY A 55 7.72 9.27 4.07
CA GLY A 55 7.49 9.49 2.65
C GLY A 55 6.16 10.19 2.37
N SER A 56 5.06 9.72 2.96
CA SER A 56 3.75 10.36 2.77
C SER A 56 3.69 11.79 3.33
N LEU A 57 4.32 12.04 4.49
CA LEU A 57 4.39 13.38 5.09
C LEU A 57 5.20 14.33 4.21
N LEU A 58 6.41 13.92 3.81
CA LEU A 58 7.28 14.71 2.94
C LEU A 58 6.63 14.96 1.60
N PHE A 59 5.97 13.95 1.02
CA PHE A 59 5.29 14.10 -0.26
C PHE A 59 4.23 15.19 -0.23
N ASN A 60 3.34 15.13 0.76
CA ASN A 60 2.26 16.11 0.93
C ASN A 60 2.78 17.49 1.29
N ALA A 61 3.74 17.58 2.21
CA ALA A 61 4.35 18.86 2.57
C ALA A 61 5.03 19.51 1.35
N THR A 62 5.75 18.72 0.54
CA THR A 62 6.51 19.23 -0.60
C THR A 62 5.60 19.81 -1.67
N PHE A 63 4.54 19.10 -2.11
CA PHE A 63 3.67 19.68 -3.16
C PHE A 63 2.83 20.84 -2.63
N LEU A 64 2.49 20.88 -1.33
CA LEU A 64 1.77 22.00 -0.72
C LEU A 64 2.64 23.24 -0.64
N LEU A 65 3.89 23.09 -0.17
CA LEU A 65 4.86 24.17 -0.10
C LEU A 65 5.25 24.66 -1.48
N ASP A 66 5.55 23.74 -2.41
CA ASP A 66 5.92 24.09 -3.77
C ASP A 66 4.76 24.79 -4.48
N GLY A 67 3.55 24.25 -4.37
CA GLY A 67 2.35 24.87 -4.92
C GLY A 67 2.05 26.25 -4.34
N ALA A 68 2.25 26.47 -3.04
CA ALA A 68 2.04 27.78 -2.42
C ALA A 68 3.07 28.84 -2.88
N LEU A 69 4.25 28.41 -3.31
CA LEU A 69 5.34 29.30 -3.71
C LEU A 69 5.49 29.42 -5.24
N ARG A 70 4.86 28.55 -6.02
CA ARG A 70 5.02 28.45 -7.48
C ARG A 70 4.23 29.55 -8.20
N PRO A 71 4.88 30.48 -8.91
CA PRO A 71 4.17 31.53 -9.64
C PRO A 71 3.24 30.96 -10.72
N GLY A 72 2.00 31.47 -10.77
CA GLY A 72 0.99 31.04 -11.73
C GLY A 72 0.36 29.68 -11.44
N TYR A 73 0.76 29.01 -10.35
CA TYR A 73 0.10 27.80 -9.89
C TYR A 73 -1.11 28.13 -9.02
N ASP A 74 -2.26 27.58 -9.35
CA ASP A 74 -3.47 27.66 -8.53
C ASP A 74 -3.79 26.28 -7.93
N PRO A 75 -3.65 26.10 -6.60
CA PRO A 75 -3.85 24.81 -5.95
C PRO A 75 -5.30 24.32 -5.98
N LEU A 76 -6.29 25.17 -6.22
CA LEU A 76 -7.69 24.73 -6.30
C LEU A 76 -7.99 24.10 -7.65
N SER A 77 -7.58 24.77 -8.73
CA SER A 77 -7.86 24.35 -10.09
C SER A 77 -6.87 23.31 -10.62
N GLN A 78 -5.57 23.49 -10.36
CA GLN A 78 -4.52 22.75 -11.04
C GLN A 78 -4.05 21.53 -10.24
N PRO A 79 -3.81 20.40 -10.91
CA PRO A 79 -3.36 19.18 -10.25
C PRO A 79 -1.98 19.38 -9.61
N MET A 80 -1.69 18.68 -8.50
CA MET A 80 -0.38 18.69 -7.85
C MET A 80 0.72 18.19 -8.79
N SER A 81 0.36 17.32 -9.73
CA SER A 81 1.25 16.73 -10.69
C SER A 81 1.70 17.74 -11.78
N ALA A 82 0.94 18.83 -12.00
CA ALA A 82 1.34 19.94 -12.87
C ALA A 82 2.58 20.68 -12.34
N LEU A 83 2.85 20.62 -11.03
CA LEU A 83 4.08 21.17 -10.44
C LEU A 83 5.35 20.49 -10.95
N SER A 84 5.26 19.39 -11.71
CA SER A 84 6.40 18.81 -12.44
C SER A 84 6.86 19.64 -13.65
N LEU A 85 6.10 20.68 -14.01
CA LEU A 85 6.34 21.51 -15.19
C LEU A 85 6.98 22.86 -14.82
N GLY A 86 7.65 23.44 -15.80
CA GLY A 86 8.25 24.77 -15.70
C GLY A 86 9.46 24.84 -14.76
N THR A 87 9.83 26.06 -14.39
CA THR A 87 10.99 26.32 -13.53
C THR A 87 10.75 25.72 -12.14
N GLY A 88 11.64 24.84 -11.70
CA GLY A 88 11.54 24.13 -10.43
C GLY A 88 10.76 22.81 -10.50
N GLY A 89 10.24 22.41 -11.67
CA GLY A 89 9.45 21.20 -11.80
C GLY A 89 10.15 19.89 -11.40
N TRP A 90 11.49 19.89 -11.42
CA TRP A 90 12.30 18.79 -10.91
C TRP A 90 12.01 18.48 -9.42
N VAL A 91 11.56 19.45 -8.63
CA VAL A 91 11.21 19.24 -7.21
C VAL A 91 10.07 18.24 -7.10
N GLN A 92 8.99 18.43 -7.87
CA GLN A 92 7.87 17.51 -7.85
C GLN A 92 8.20 16.16 -8.50
N VAL A 93 9.06 16.13 -9.51
CA VAL A 93 9.62 14.88 -10.07
C VAL A 93 10.39 14.09 -9.01
N ALA A 94 11.32 14.74 -8.31
CA ALA A 94 12.08 14.12 -7.22
C ALA A 94 11.15 13.67 -6.09
N ASN A 95 10.12 14.47 -5.78
CA ASN A 95 9.11 14.15 -4.78
C ASN A 95 8.37 12.84 -5.11
N PHE A 96 7.94 12.65 -6.37
CA PHE A 96 7.33 11.40 -6.83
C PHE A 96 8.28 10.21 -6.69
N ILE A 97 9.53 10.36 -7.13
CA ILE A 97 10.53 9.28 -7.11
C ILE A 97 10.87 8.88 -5.67
N VAL A 98 11.15 9.85 -4.80
CA VAL A 98 11.48 9.61 -3.39
C VAL A 98 10.29 8.99 -2.67
N PHE A 99 9.08 9.52 -2.84
CA PHE A 99 7.90 8.95 -2.20
C PHE A 99 7.62 7.51 -2.69
N GLY A 100 7.79 7.25 -3.99
CA GLY A 100 7.65 5.91 -4.55
C GLY A 100 8.67 4.92 -3.97
N ALA A 101 9.94 5.32 -3.88
CA ALA A 101 11.01 4.50 -3.30
C ALA A 101 10.78 4.20 -1.81
N LEU A 102 10.32 5.19 -1.04
CA LEU A 102 9.96 5.02 0.38
C LEU A 102 8.72 4.14 0.55
N THR A 103 7.75 4.24 -0.35
CA THR A 103 6.57 3.38 -0.39
C THR A 103 6.96 1.92 -0.64
N CYS A 104 7.80 1.66 -1.63
CA CYS A 104 8.37 0.34 -1.92
C CYS A 104 9.12 -0.21 -0.71
N SER A 105 10.00 0.60 -0.11
CA SER A 105 10.77 0.22 1.08
C SER A 105 9.85 -0.18 2.24
N SER A 106 8.77 0.58 2.46
CA SER A 106 7.82 0.30 3.55
C SER A 106 7.09 -1.04 3.40
N ALA A 107 7.00 -1.59 2.19
CA ALA A 107 6.39 -2.90 1.95
C ALA A 107 7.08 -4.01 2.77
N ALA A 108 8.40 -3.92 2.98
CA ALA A 108 9.14 -4.87 3.81
C ALA A 108 8.70 -4.81 5.28
N GLY A 109 8.47 -3.61 5.82
CA GLY A 109 7.95 -3.44 7.17
C GLY A 109 6.54 -4.01 7.32
N TRP A 110 5.68 -3.72 6.36
CA TRP A 110 4.31 -4.26 6.34
C TRP A 110 4.26 -5.78 6.17
N ARG A 111 5.18 -6.36 5.38
CA ARG A 111 5.32 -7.82 5.24
C ARG A 111 5.58 -8.50 6.58
N ALA A 112 6.42 -7.89 7.43
CA ALA A 112 6.71 -8.36 8.78
C ALA A 112 5.59 -8.06 9.79
N THR A 113 4.80 -7.01 9.57
CA THR A 113 3.67 -6.65 10.45
C THR A 113 2.50 -7.64 10.32
N LEU A 114 2.21 -8.09 9.10
CA LEU A 114 1.02 -8.90 8.79
C LEU A 114 1.27 -10.37 9.10
N ALA A 115 0.35 -11.01 9.84
CA ALA A 115 0.36 -12.46 10.05
C ALA A 115 0.37 -13.23 8.71
N PRO A 116 0.83 -14.49 8.65
CA PRO A 116 0.81 -15.29 7.42
C PRO A 116 -0.58 -15.41 6.75
N GLY A 117 -0.60 -15.66 5.44
CA GLY A 117 -1.81 -15.83 4.61
C GLY A 117 -1.89 -14.88 3.41
N ALA A 118 -2.94 -14.97 2.60
CA ALA A 118 -3.03 -14.29 1.29
C ALA A 118 -2.73 -12.77 1.35
N GLY A 119 -3.32 -12.02 2.28
CA GLY A 119 -3.07 -10.57 2.36
C GLY A 119 -1.69 -10.19 2.90
N SER A 120 -0.91 -11.14 3.42
CA SER A 120 0.49 -10.91 3.80
C SER A 120 1.42 -10.81 2.59
N GLY A 121 1.00 -11.31 1.41
CA GLY A 121 1.68 -11.10 0.13
C GLY A 121 1.06 -9.96 -0.69
N TRP A 122 -0.27 -9.95 -0.81
CA TRP A 122 -0.98 -8.96 -1.64
C TRP A 122 -0.76 -7.52 -1.18
N TYR A 123 -0.82 -7.24 0.13
CA TYR A 123 -0.67 -5.87 0.61
C TYR A 123 0.73 -5.29 0.33
N PRO A 124 1.84 -5.94 0.73
CA PRO A 124 3.18 -5.50 0.35
C PRO A 124 3.39 -5.42 -1.16
N GLY A 125 2.88 -6.40 -1.92
CA GLY A 125 2.99 -6.41 -3.39
C GLY A 125 2.30 -5.19 -4.03
N LEU A 126 1.10 -4.85 -3.59
CA LEU A 126 0.38 -3.66 -4.04
C LEU A 126 1.11 -2.36 -3.66
N LYS A 127 1.76 -2.30 -2.49
CA LYS A 127 2.59 -1.14 -2.12
C LYS A 127 3.79 -0.97 -3.03
N VAL A 128 4.49 -2.07 -3.36
CA VAL A 128 5.62 -2.03 -4.31
C VAL A 128 5.13 -1.58 -5.68
N PHE A 129 4.03 -2.17 -6.17
CA PHE A 129 3.46 -1.78 -7.45
C PHE A 129 3.06 -0.30 -7.47
N ALA A 130 2.37 0.18 -6.43
CA ALA A 130 1.98 1.59 -6.30
C ALA A 130 3.21 2.53 -6.32
N GLY A 131 4.26 2.17 -5.58
CA GLY A 131 5.50 2.94 -5.53
C GLY A 131 6.26 2.96 -6.86
N VAL A 132 6.34 1.82 -7.57
CA VAL A 132 6.95 1.75 -8.90
C VAL A 132 6.17 2.60 -9.90
N MET A 133 4.84 2.51 -9.92
CA MET A 133 4.01 3.34 -10.78
C MET A 133 4.15 4.83 -10.44
N LEU A 134 4.33 5.19 -9.17
CA LEU A 134 4.59 6.56 -8.78
C LEU A 134 5.95 7.07 -9.26
N ILE A 135 6.99 6.23 -9.20
CA ILE A 135 8.32 6.54 -9.79
C ILE A 135 8.17 6.76 -11.29
N THR A 136 7.44 5.91 -11.99
CA THR A 136 7.16 6.07 -13.42
C THR A 136 6.45 7.39 -13.71
N ALA A 137 5.44 7.77 -12.92
CA ALA A 137 4.79 9.08 -13.04
C ALA A 137 5.73 10.26 -12.74
N GLY A 138 6.77 10.07 -11.92
CA GLY A 138 7.83 11.07 -11.75
C GLY A 138 8.73 11.20 -12.98
N VAL A 139 9.15 10.07 -13.56
CA VAL A 139 10.07 10.04 -14.71
C VAL A 139 9.44 10.63 -15.97
N PHE A 140 8.15 10.37 -16.19
CA PHE A 140 7.40 10.91 -17.32
C PHE A 140 6.47 12.00 -16.82
N THR A 141 6.70 13.25 -17.19
CA THR A 141 5.89 14.40 -16.76
C THR A 141 4.60 14.51 -17.58
N GLN A 142 3.59 15.18 -17.02
CA GLN A 142 2.36 15.48 -17.76
C GLN A 142 2.55 16.60 -18.80
N ASP A 143 1.52 16.87 -19.58
CA ASP A 143 1.50 18.01 -20.48
C ASP A 143 1.03 19.29 -19.75
N PRO A 144 1.42 20.47 -20.23
CA PRO A 144 0.81 21.73 -19.83
C PRO A 144 -0.71 21.68 -19.99
N GLY A 145 -1.42 22.26 -19.03
CA GLY A 145 -2.87 22.22 -18.97
C GLY A 145 -3.41 23.19 -17.94
N ALA A 146 -4.70 23.56 -18.07
CA ALA A 146 -5.37 24.47 -17.13
C ALA A 146 -4.60 25.77 -16.84
N GLY A 147 -3.90 26.31 -17.86
CA GLY A 147 -3.13 27.55 -17.76
C GLY A 147 -1.76 27.44 -17.08
N PHE A 148 -1.29 26.22 -16.75
CA PHE A 148 0.03 25.99 -16.15
C PHE A 148 0.96 25.16 -17.04
N PRO A 149 2.24 25.55 -17.17
CA PRO A 149 2.82 26.82 -16.74
C PRO A 149 2.27 28.02 -17.55
N PRO A 150 2.30 29.25 -16.99
CA PRO A 150 1.80 30.43 -17.70
C PRO A 150 2.50 30.64 -19.05
N GLY A 151 1.71 30.90 -20.09
CA GLY A 151 2.22 31.18 -21.44
C GLY A 151 2.72 29.96 -22.21
N VAL A 152 2.61 28.74 -21.65
CA VAL A 152 2.97 27.51 -22.34
C VAL A 152 1.74 26.96 -23.07
N PRO A 153 1.79 26.75 -24.40
CA PRO A 153 0.69 26.18 -25.15
C PRO A 153 0.36 24.75 -24.71
N VAL A 154 -0.93 24.43 -24.62
CA VAL A 154 -1.41 23.07 -24.40
C VAL A 154 -1.29 22.29 -25.71
N PRO A 155 -0.62 21.13 -25.74
CA PRO A 155 -0.58 20.28 -26.92
C PRO A 155 -1.97 19.87 -27.41
N VAL A 156 -2.20 19.89 -28.73
CA VAL A 156 -3.49 19.46 -29.33
C VAL A 156 -3.77 17.99 -29.05
N THR A 157 -2.71 17.17 -29.03
CA THR A 157 -2.75 15.75 -28.68
C THR A 157 -1.82 15.50 -27.52
N ALA A 158 -2.27 14.70 -26.54
CA ALA A 158 -1.45 14.31 -25.40
C ALA A 158 -0.14 13.66 -25.86
N THR A 159 0.97 14.13 -25.30
CA THR A 159 2.30 13.56 -25.57
C THR A 159 2.41 12.17 -24.97
N VAL A 160 3.35 11.37 -25.49
CA VAL A 160 3.64 10.03 -24.93
C VAL A 160 4.05 10.13 -23.46
N HIS A 161 4.79 11.17 -23.07
CA HIS A 161 5.15 11.41 -21.67
C HIS A 161 3.90 11.61 -20.81
N ALA A 162 2.96 12.46 -21.24
CA ALA A 162 1.73 12.69 -20.50
C ALA A 162 0.82 11.45 -20.44
N GLN A 163 0.78 10.64 -21.49
CA GLN A 163 0.05 9.38 -21.51
C GLN A 163 0.64 8.38 -20.50
N ILE A 164 1.97 8.21 -20.48
CA ILE A 164 2.65 7.34 -19.52
C ILE A 164 2.46 7.86 -18.09
N HIS A 165 2.63 9.18 -17.88
CA HIS A 165 2.38 9.84 -16.59
C HIS A 165 0.99 9.51 -16.05
N THR A 166 -0.04 9.76 -16.87
CA THR A 166 -1.45 9.60 -16.50
C THR A 166 -1.75 8.13 -16.21
N GLY A 167 -1.32 7.22 -17.08
CA GLY A 167 -1.51 5.78 -16.87
C GLY A 167 -0.84 5.30 -15.57
N ALA A 168 0.41 5.71 -15.34
CA ALA A 168 1.15 5.34 -14.14
C ALA A 168 0.52 5.94 -12.86
N ALA A 169 0.11 7.21 -12.89
CA ALA A 169 -0.58 7.86 -11.78
C ALA A 169 -1.89 7.12 -11.43
N VAL A 170 -2.72 6.81 -12.42
CA VAL A 170 -3.97 6.06 -12.23
C VAL A 170 -3.69 4.68 -11.63
N LEU A 171 -2.72 3.93 -12.16
CA LEU A 171 -2.37 2.61 -11.65
C LEU A 171 -1.84 2.68 -10.21
N SER A 172 -1.05 3.70 -9.87
CA SER A 172 -0.56 3.93 -8.50
C SER A 172 -1.70 4.20 -7.51
N LEU A 173 -2.65 5.05 -7.91
CA LEU A 173 -3.83 5.40 -7.11
C LEU A 173 -4.75 4.20 -6.91
N LEU A 174 -5.04 3.44 -7.97
CA LEU A 174 -5.85 2.21 -7.88
C LEU A 174 -5.19 1.15 -7.00
N ALA A 175 -3.87 0.98 -7.10
CA ALA A 175 -3.13 0.07 -6.26
C ALA A 175 -3.13 0.49 -4.78
N THR A 176 -3.12 1.80 -4.52
CA THR A 176 -3.25 2.36 -3.16
C THR A 176 -4.64 2.05 -2.59
N ILE A 177 -5.72 2.27 -3.35
CA ILE A 177 -7.09 1.91 -2.96
C ILE A 177 -7.19 0.40 -2.70
N ALA A 178 -6.70 -0.43 -3.62
CA ALA A 178 -6.70 -1.88 -3.46
C ALA A 178 -5.91 -2.31 -2.22
N SER A 179 -4.78 -1.65 -1.91
CA SER A 179 -4.00 -1.94 -0.71
C SER A 179 -4.79 -1.64 0.57
N LEU A 180 -5.55 -0.54 0.63
CA LEU A 180 -6.42 -0.22 1.77
C LEU A 180 -7.50 -1.28 1.97
N LEU A 181 -8.11 -1.76 0.88
CA LEU A 181 -9.14 -2.81 0.93
C LEU A 181 -8.56 -4.17 1.36
N VAL A 182 -7.38 -4.55 0.85
CA VAL A 182 -6.67 -5.76 1.29
C VAL A 182 -6.30 -5.65 2.76
N LEU A 183 -5.82 -4.48 3.21
CA LEU A 183 -5.52 -4.24 4.62
C LEU A 183 -6.79 -4.34 5.48
N ALA A 184 -7.90 -3.73 5.07
CA ALA A 184 -9.19 -3.86 5.75
C ALA A 184 -9.61 -5.32 5.91
N TYR A 185 -9.48 -6.11 4.85
CA TYR A 185 -9.76 -7.55 4.88
C TYR A 185 -8.86 -8.31 5.85
N ARG A 186 -7.63 -7.85 6.09
CA ARG A 186 -6.73 -8.43 7.10
C ARG A 186 -7.11 -7.99 8.50
N LEU A 187 -7.32 -6.69 8.71
CA LEU A 187 -7.65 -6.13 10.03
C LEU A 187 -8.98 -6.68 10.58
N ARG A 188 -9.96 -7.02 9.73
CA ARG A 188 -11.23 -7.63 10.17
C ARG A 188 -11.05 -9.02 10.81
N ARG A 189 -9.95 -9.70 10.50
CA ARG A 189 -9.63 -11.03 11.05
C ARG A 189 -8.85 -10.96 12.36
N GLU A 190 -8.34 -9.79 12.72
CA GLU A 190 -7.53 -9.55 13.90
C GLU A 190 -8.40 -8.96 15.02
N PRO A 191 -8.70 -9.67 16.13
CA PRO A 191 -9.68 -9.25 17.14
C PRO A 191 -9.52 -7.81 17.65
N ARG A 192 -8.27 -7.37 17.89
CA ARG A 192 -7.95 -6.01 18.36
C ARG A 192 -7.98 -4.94 17.27
N TRP A 193 -7.97 -5.34 16.01
CA TRP A 193 -7.93 -4.45 14.85
C TRP A 193 -9.24 -4.45 14.03
N ARG A 194 -10.27 -5.19 14.45
CA ARG A 194 -11.53 -5.30 13.69
C ARG A 194 -12.17 -3.96 13.37
N GLY A 195 -12.19 -3.02 14.33
CA GLY A 195 -12.72 -1.67 14.10
C GLY A 195 -11.91 -0.85 13.08
N TRP A 196 -10.61 -1.14 12.93
CA TRP A 196 -9.72 -0.47 11.99
C TRP A 196 -9.96 -0.91 10.54
N ALA A 197 -10.61 -2.05 10.33
CA ALA A 197 -11.05 -2.46 9.00
C ALA A 197 -12.05 -1.47 8.40
N LEU A 198 -13.01 -0.99 9.21
CA LEU A 198 -13.95 0.04 8.77
C LEU A 198 -13.22 1.34 8.42
N PHE A 199 -12.27 1.77 9.25
CA PHE A 199 -11.48 2.96 8.97
C PHE A 199 -10.71 2.85 7.65
N ALA A 200 -10.12 1.69 7.35
CA ALA A 200 -9.44 1.43 6.08
C ALA A 200 -10.41 1.46 4.87
N VAL A 201 -11.61 0.89 5.01
CA VAL A 201 -12.66 0.94 3.97
C VAL A 201 -13.13 2.38 3.74
N LEU A 202 -13.43 3.13 4.80
CA LEU A 202 -13.86 4.53 4.68
C LEU A 202 -12.78 5.40 4.03
N THR A 203 -11.51 5.16 4.36
CA THR A 203 -10.37 5.82 3.71
C THR A 203 -10.33 5.50 2.21
N ALA A 204 -10.50 4.24 1.82
CA ALA A 204 -10.53 3.81 0.42
C ALA A 204 -11.72 4.43 -0.33
N MET A 205 -12.91 4.48 0.28
CA MET A 205 -14.11 5.08 -0.29
C MET A 205 -13.96 6.60 -0.45
N ALA A 206 -13.41 7.29 0.54
CA ALA A 206 -13.14 8.73 0.47
C ALA A 206 -12.13 9.04 -0.65
N MET A 207 -11.04 8.28 -0.73
CA MET A 207 -10.06 8.41 -1.81
C MET A 207 -10.71 8.19 -3.18
N MET A 208 -11.54 7.15 -3.34
CA MET A 208 -12.27 6.89 -4.57
C MET A 208 -13.22 8.04 -4.93
N GLY A 209 -13.96 8.57 -3.96
CA GLY A 209 -14.87 9.70 -4.15
C GLY A 209 -14.13 10.97 -4.60
N PHE A 210 -13.00 11.30 -3.97
CA PHE A 210 -12.16 12.43 -4.36
C PHE A 210 -11.54 12.24 -5.75
N LEU A 211 -11.08 11.03 -6.10
CA LEU A 211 -10.56 10.77 -7.45
C LEU A 211 -11.64 10.82 -8.52
N SER A 212 -12.85 10.34 -8.23
CA SER A 212 -14.00 10.49 -9.14
C SER A 212 -14.35 11.97 -9.35
N ALA A 213 -14.38 12.76 -8.27
CA ALA A 213 -14.61 14.21 -8.34
C ALA A 213 -13.50 14.93 -9.12
N PHE A 214 -12.24 14.54 -8.94
CA PHE A 214 -11.11 15.03 -9.72
C PHE A 214 -11.30 14.73 -11.21
N GLY A 215 -11.56 13.48 -11.57
CA GLY A 215 -11.79 13.06 -12.95
C GLY A 215 -12.98 13.76 -13.61
N SER A 216 -14.07 14.00 -12.86
CA SER A 216 -15.25 14.69 -13.40
C SER A 216 -15.05 16.20 -13.57
N THR A 217 -14.12 16.80 -12.82
CA THR A 217 -13.82 18.24 -12.89
C THR A 217 -12.60 18.56 -13.75
N LEU A 218 -11.89 17.54 -14.24
CA LEU A 218 -10.80 17.68 -15.20
C LEU A 218 -11.30 18.44 -16.44
N GLY A 219 -10.76 19.63 -16.69
CA GLY A 219 -11.16 20.50 -17.81
C GLY A 219 -12.16 21.61 -17.48
N HIS A 220 -12.86 21.55 -16.34
CA HIS A 220 -13.76 22.62 -15.87
C HIS A 220 -13.08 23.59 -14.87
N ALA A 221 -11.80 23.33 -14.58
CA ALA A 221 -10.82 24.26 -14.00
C ALA A 221 -11.15 24.94 -12.65
N GLU A 222 -12.22 24.62 -11.92
CA GLU A 222 -12.45 25.30 -10.63
C GLU A 222 -11.83 24.55 -9.44
N PHE A 223 -12.02 23.23 -9.33
CA PHE A 223 -11.69 22.48 -8.10
C PHE A 223 -10.96 21.15 -8.31
N ALA A 224 -10.53 20.84 -9.54
CA ALA A 224 -9.87 19.57 -9.83
C ALA A 224 -8.61 19.37 -8.97
N GLY A 225 -7.76 20.38 -8.91
CA GLY A 225 -6.57 20.40 -8.06
C GLY A 225 -6.83 20.12 -6.60
N MET A 226 -7.92 20.66 -6.03
CA MET A 226 -8.32 20.42 -4.65
C MET A 226 -8.68 18.94 -4.42
N PHE A 227 -9.49 18.35 -5.31
CA PHE A 227 -9.92 16.96 -5.16
C PHE A 227 -8.76 15.97 -5.28
N GLU A 228 -7.80 16.20 -6.19
CA GLU A 228 -6.60 15.37 -6.28
C GLU A 228 -5.77 15.43 -4.97
N LYS A 229 -5.60 16.62 -4.39
CA LYS A 229 -4.88 16.80 -3.12
C LYS A 229 -5.60 16.12 -1.96
N LEU A 230 -6.93 16.24 -1.87
CA LEU A 230 -7.74 15.53 -0.87
C LEU A 230 -7.64 14.01 -1.01
N ALA A 231 -7.61 13.49 -2.25
CA ALA A 231 -7.38 12.08 -2.52
C ALA A 231 -6.00 11.61 -2.01
N SER A 232 -4.97 12.46 -2.07
CA SER A 232 -3.62 12.17 -1.56
C SER A 232 -3.49 12.29 -0.03
N ILE A 233 -4.16 13.28 0.57
CA ILE A 233 -4.14 13.54 2.02
C ILE A 233 -4.92 12.45 2.80
N THR A 234 -5.97 11.90 2.20
CA THR A 234 -6.79 10.84 2.83
C THR A 234 -5.98 9.61 3.29
N PRO A 235 -5.20 8.94 2.42
CA PRO A 235 -4.33 7.83 2.84
C PRO A 235 -3.16 8.27 3.74
N LEU A 236 -2.75 9.55 3.70
CA LEU A 236 -1.78 10.08 4.66
C LEU A 236 -2.36 10.07 6.08
N ILE A 237 -3.58 10.58 6.30
CA ILE A 237 -4.22 10.59 7.61
C ILE A 237 -4.32 9.16 8.16
N PHE A 238 -4.77 8.22 7.33
CA PHE A 238 -4.80 6.81 7.68
C PHE A 238 -3.42 6.28 8.08
N SER A 239 -2.40 6.57 7.27
CA SER A 239 -1.03 6.11 7.50
C SER A 239 -0.45 6.66 8.79
N VAL A 240 -0.63 7.95 9.09
CA VAL A 240 -0.20 8.58 10.35
C VAL A 240 -0.81 7.84 11.53
N ILE A 241 -2.13 7.67 11.56
CA ILE A 241 -2.82 7.08 12.72
C ILE A 241 -2.42 5.61 12.89
N VAL A 242 -2.45 4.82 11.81
CA VAL A 242 -2.18 3.37 11.87
C VAL A 242 -0.71 3.08 12.15
N ILE A 243 0.22 3.76 11.47
CA ILE A 243 1.66 3.52 11.66
C ILE A 243 2.11 4.04 13.03
N CYS A 244 1.67 5.21 13.49
CA CYS A 244 1.98 5.67 14.84
C CYS A 244 1.47 4.69 15.90
N ARG A 245 0.23 4.18 15.76
CA ARG A 245 -0.30 3.15 16.64
C ARG A 245 0.54 1.87 16.61
N LEU A 246 0.95 1.41 15.43
CA LEU A 246 1.83 0.24 15.30
C LEU A 246 3.17 0.50 16.01
N LEU A 247 3.80 1.65 15.77
CA LEU A 247 5.09 1.99 16.37
C LEU A 247 5.03 2.08 17.90
N LEU A 248 3.94 2.64 18.46
CA LEU A 248 3.69 2.72 19.90
C LEU A 248 3.45 1.34 20.54
N HIS A 249 2.95 0.36 19.76
CA HIS A 249 2.73 -1.02 20.22
C HIS A 249 3.77 -2.01 19.67
N HIS A 250 5.03 -1.56 19.52
CA HIS A 250 6.18 -2.38 19.09
C HIS A 250 6.01 -3.07 17.73
N GLY A 251 5.22 -2.51 16.81
CA GLY A 251 5.08 -2.96 15.43
C GLY A 251 4.35 -4.29 15.25
N ARG A 252 3.57 -4.75 16.24
CA ARG A 252 2.86 -6.03 16.15
C ARG A 252 1.35 -5.83 16.10
N LEU A 253 0.67 -6.66 15.30
CA LEU A 253 -0.79 -6.76 15.35
C LEU A 253 -1.26 -7.56 16.59
N ALA A 254 -0.43 -8.49 17.08
CA ALA A 254 -0.70 -9.34 18.26
C ALA A 254 0.29 -9.07 19.42
N PRO A 255 -0.13 -9.21 20.70
CA PRO A 255 0.76 -8.99 21.85
C PRO A 255 1.87 -10.04 21.97
N ILE A 256 2.88 -9.74 22.79
CA ILE A 256 3.77 -10.75 23.37
C ILE A 256 2.88 -11.63 24.28
N PRO A 257 2.92 -12.99 24.18
CA PRO A 257 2.26 -13.83 25.17
C PRO A 257 2.71 -13.40 26.57
N ALA A 258 1.79 -13.33 27.53
CA ALA A 258 2.19 -13.11 28.92
C ALA A 258 3.25 -14.16 29.27
N CYS A 259 4.32 -13.74 29.96
CA CYS A 259 5.28 -14.69 30.50
C CYS A 259 4.49 -15.73 31.31
N PRO A 260 4.75 -17.05 31.18
CA PRO A 260 4.00 -18.08 31.90
C PRO A 260 3.85 -17.79 33.40
N GLN A 261 4.85 -17.14 34.00
CA GLN A 261 4.87 -16.76 35.41
C GLN A 261 3.82 -15.72 35.84
N GLU A 262 3.23 -14.96 34.91
CA GLU A 262 2.18 -13.99 35.23
C GLU A 262 0.76 -14.61 35.14
N GLN A 263 0.62 -15.77 34.48
CA GLN A 263 -0.62 -16.55 34.54
C GLN A 263 -0.74 -17.31 35.87
N GLU A 264 0.37 -17.83 36.42
CA GLU A 264 0.38 -18.48 37.75
C GLU A 264 0.11 -17.52 38.91
N ARG A 265 0.41 -16.22 38.78
CA ARG A 265 0.05 -15.22 39.83
C ARG A 265 -1.42 -14.79 39.80
N ARG A 266 -2.15 -15.12 38.74
CA ARG A 266 -3.56 -14.73 38.53
C ARG A 266 -4.53 -15.90 38.69
N SER A 267 -4.03 -17.11 38.92
CA SER A 267 -4.78 -18.31 39.32
C SER A 267 -4.71 -18.52 40.81
#